data_AF-A0A257RT00-F1
#
_entry.id   AF-A0A257RT00-F1
#
_cell.length_a   1.000
_cell.length_b   1.000
_cell.length_c   1.000
_cell.angle_alpha   90.00
_cell.angle_beta   90.00
_cell.angle_gamma   90.00
#
_symmetry.space_group_name_H-M   'P 1'
#
loop_
_entity.id
_entity.type
_entity.pdbx_description
1 polymer ?
#
loop_
_entity_poly.entity_id
_entity_poly.type
_entity_poly.pdbx_seq_one_letter_code
_entity_poly.pdbx_strand_id
1 'polypeptide(L)'
;ALAAPIVFGNLEGTFTNATTSKCAKASKYCYAFKVPLSYASIYRHAGFNVLNSANNHSDDFGAQGLADTSAALKAAGITQAGLPGQIGVVREGSLKVAFVDFAPYALTNNLLNTMSATALIEQARRVANVVVVYMHAGAEGNGADHVTRHEEYYVGENRGNPYAFAHLAIDDGADLVIASGPHVLRGMEWYRGHLIDYSLGDFANYYDYSSAGLSALSAILHVTLNATGGFERARFTSLRLSPSGAASVDPTGAAAALVNTLSREDFGSAAAIIAANGSIVR
;
A
#
# COMPACT_ATOMS: atom_id res chain seq x y z
N ALA A 1 -11.16 14.12 -3.85
CA ALA A 1 -10.97 12.77 -4.44
C ALA A 1 -10.96 11.68 -3.38
N LEU A 2 -10.33 11.85 -2.20
CA LEU A 2 -10.26 10.86 -1.11
C LEU A 2 -11.57 10.63 -0.30
N ALA A 3 -12.74 10.90 -0.85
CA ALA A 3 -13.98 10.86 -0.06
C ALA A 3 -14.48 9.41 0.10
N ALA A 4 -14.18 8.79 1.23
CA ALA A 4 -14.71 7.48 1.62
C ALA A 4 -14.82 7.35 3.16
N PRO A 5 -15.69 6.46 3.68
CA PRO A 5 -15.80 6.19 5.12
C PRO A 5 -14.52 5.61 5.73
N ILE A 6 -13.78 4.83 4.93
CA ILE A 6 -12.47 4.28 5.26
C ILE A 6 -11.49 4.78 4.22
N VAL A 7 -10.43 5.46 4.66
CA VAL A 7 -9.35 5.94 3.81
C VAL A 7 -8.04 5.35 4.36
N PHE A 8 -7.50 4.44 3.57
CA PHE A 8 -6.26 3.73 3.83
C PHE A 8 -5.09 4.36 3.07
N GLY A 9 -3.89 4.26 3.62
CA GLY A 9 -2.66 4.61 2.92
C GLY A 9 -1.44 3.92 3.53
N ASN A 10 -0.36 3.86 2.75
CA ASN A 10 0.94 3.46 3.25
C ASN A 10 1.67 4.66 3.86
N LEU A 11 2.01 4.58 5.15
CA LEU A 11 2.89 5.56 5.79
C LEU A 11 4.33 5.09 5.63
N GLU A 12 4.99 5.55 4.57
CA GLU A 12 6.39 5.20 4.29
C GLU A 12 7.32 5.76 5.38
N GLY A 13 7.14 7.02 5.78
CA GLY A 13 8.04 7.66 6.75
C GLY A 13 7.74 7.39 8.23
N THR A 14 8.71 7.73 9.09
CA THR A 14 8.59 7.64 10.54
C THR A 14 8.22 9.00 11.15
N PHE A 15 7.13 9.08 11.93
CA PHE A 15 6.83 10.28 12.72
C PHE A 15 7.69 10.32 13.98
N THR A 16 8.69 11.21 14.05
CA THR A 16 9.58 11.25 15.22
C THR A 16 10.41 12.52 15.30
N ASN A 17 10.85 12.84 16.52
CA ASN A 17 11.89 13.84 16.80
C ASN A 17 13.26 13.21 17.09
N ALA A 18 13.38 11.87 17.02
CA ALA A 18 14.62 11.17 17.22
C ALA A 18 15.70 11.64 16.22
N THR A 19 16.95 11.58 16.67
CA THR A 19 18.12 12.03 15.91
C THR A 19 18.99 10.87 15.44
N THR A 20 18.91 9.71 16.11
CA THR A 20 19.58 8.49 15.68
C THR A 20 18.81 7.85 14.53
N SER A 21 19.47 7.68 13.39
CA SER A 21 18.89 7.10 12.17
C SER A 21 19.57 5.77 11.84
N LYS A 22 18.85 4.88 11.12
CA LYS A 22 19.42 3.67 10.51
C LYS A 22 20.55 3.99 9.51
N CYS A 23 20.54 5.19 8.92
CA CYS A 23 21.53 5.60 7.93
C CYS A 23 22.74 6.29 8.57
N ALA A 24 23.94 5.88 8.15
CA ALA A 24 25.16 6.62 8.46
C ALA A 24 25.17 7.97 7.72
N LYS A 25 25.78 9.01 8.32
CA LYS A 25 25.78 10.39 7.80
C LYS A 25 26.28 10.56 6.35
N ALA A 26 27.07 9.63 5.83
CA ALA A 26 27.67 9.68 4.49
C ALA A 26 27.20 8.54 3.58
N SER A 27 26.11 7.84 3.93
CA SER A 27 25.56 6.79 3.08
C SER A 27 25.00 7.37 1.78
N LYS A 28 25.31 6.72 0.66
CA LYS A 28 24.82 7.13 -0.68
C LYS A 28 23.51 6.47 -1.10
N TYR A 29 23.22 5.29 -0.56
CA TYR A 29 22.06 4.45 -0.92
C TYR A 29 21.26 4.01 0.30
N CYS A 30 21.30 4.81 1.37
CA CYS A 30 20.46 4.61 2.54
C CYS A 30 19.61 5.85 2.71
N TYR A 31 18.31 5.65 2.70
CA TYR A 31 17.32 6.70 2.86
C TYR A 31 16.63 6.52 4.20
N ALA A 32 16.42 7.63 4.91
CA ALA A 32 15.69 7.67 6.17
C ALA A 32 14.70 8.83 6.16
N PHE A 33 13.42 8.52 6.24
CA PHE A 33 12.32 9.46 6.12
C PHE A 33 11.79 9.85 7.50
N LYS A 34 12.24 11.03 7.95
CA LYS A 34 11.72 11.64 9.17
C LYS A 34 10.58 12.57 8.83
N VAL A 35 9.44 12.35 9.48
CA VAL A 35 8.26 13.19 9.33
C VAL A 35 7.93 13.83 10.70
N PRO A 36 7.55 15.13 10.76
CA PRO A 36 7.18 15.75 12.03
C PRO A 36 5.96 15.06 12.67
N LEU A 37 5.96 14.91 13.99
CA LEU A 37 4.85 14.29 14.74
C LEU A 37 3.48 14.92 14.44
N SER A 38 3.44 16.24 14.18
CA SER A 38 2.21 16.99 13.88
C SER A 38 1.54 16.57 12.56
N TYR A 39 2.25 15.87 11.66
CA TYR A 39 1.69 15.42 10.39
C TYR A 39 0.63 14.34 10.56
N ALA A 40 0.64 13.57 11.64
CA ALA A 40 -0.44 12.61 11.94
C ALA A 40 -1.81 13.32 11.96
N SER A 41 -1.89 14.51 12.58
CA SER A 41 -3.11 15.32 12.54
C SER A 41 -3.43 15.83 11.15
N ILE A 42 -2.44 16.22 10.34
CA ILE A 42 -2.66 16.66 8.95
C ILE A 42 -3.26 15.51 8.13
N TYR A 43 -2.73 14.30 8.28
CA TYR A 43 -3.19 13.11 7.56
C TYR A 43 -4.62 12.77 7.96
N ARG A 44 -4.93 12.87 9.26
CA ARG A 44 -6.31 12.72 9.73
C ARG A 44 -7.26 13.74 9.10
N HIS A 45 -6.88 15.02 9.04
CA HIS A 45 -7.69 16.06 8.40
C HIS A 45 -7.85 15.85 6.89
N ALA A 46 -6.87 15.24 6.23
CA ALA A 46 -6.96 14.85 4.81
C ALA A 46 -7.91 13.67 4.56
N GLY A 47 -8.33 12.97 5.62
CA GLY A 47 -9.33 11.89 5.58
C GLY A 47 -8.80 10.52 5.99
N PHE A 48 -7.46 10.34 6.10
CA PHE A 48 -6.87 9.05 6.46
C PHE A 48 -7.32 8.60 7.84
N ASN A 49 -7.79 7.36 7.93
CA ASN A 49 -8.21 6.75 9.18
C ASN A 49 -7.64 5.34 9.39
N VAL A 50 -6.95 4.79 8.38
CA VAL A 50 -6.08 3.63 8.52
C VAL A 50 -4.75 3.94 7.84
N LEU A 51 -3.63 3.65 8.50
CA LEU A 51 -2.31 3.74 7.91
C LEU A 51 -1.48 2.48 8.18
N ASN A 52 -0.85 1.96 7.12
CA ASN A 52 0.11 0.87 7.17
C ASN A 52 1.48 1.35 7.69
N SER A 53 2.14 0.51 8.49
CA SER A 53 3.55 0.64 8.90
C SER A 53 4.35 -0.65 8.67
N ALA A 54 3.93 -1.48 7.72
CA ALA A 54 4.74 -2.55 7.15
C ALA A 54 5.37 -2.04 5.85
N ASN A 55 6.59 -1.52 5.94
CA ASN A 55 7.44 -1.13 4.81
C ASN A 55 8.92 -1.09 5.23
N ASN A 56 9.82 -0.75 4.31
CA ASN A 56 11.27 -0.68 4.55
C ASN A 56 11.71 0.53 5.38
N HIS A 57 10.82 1.49 5.61
CA HIS A 57 11.11 2.75 6.28
C HIS A 57 10.51 2.89 7.69
N SER A 58 9.83 1.84 8.16
CA SER A 58 9.16 1.81 9.47
C SER A 58 10.12 1.81 10.67
N ASP A 59 11.40 1.48 10.46
CA ASP A 59 12.46 1.46 11.50
C ASP A 59 13.57 2.49 11.23
N ASP A 60 13.30 3.55 10.45
CA ASP A 60 14.30 4.54 10.04
C ASP A 60 15.00 5.24 11.22
N PHE A 61 14.33 5.31 12.37
CA PHE A 61 14.82 5.93 13.60
C PHE A 61 14.74 4.97 14.80
N GLY A 62 14.80 3.67 14.52
CA GLY A 62 14.82 2.61 15.52
C GLY A 62 13.54 2.53 16.36
N ALA A 63 13.66 1.84 17.50
CA ALA A 63 12.55 1.63 18.44
C ALA A 63 11.87 2.93 18.93
N GLN A 64 12.63 4.02 19.08
CA GLN A 64 12.05 5.32 19.46
C GLN A 64 11.16 5.88 18.34
N GLY A 65 11.65 5.87 17.10
CA GLY A 65 10.89 6.35 15.95
C GLY A 65 9.62 5.55 15.72
N LEU A 66 9.70 4.23 15.88
CA LEU A 66 8.54 3.35 15.82
C LEU A 66 7.50 3.68 16.91
N ALA A 67 7.95 3.81 18.17
CA ALA A 67 7.08 4.14 19.29
C ALA A 67 6.42 5.53 19.14
N ASP A 68 7.18 6.53 18.69
CA ASP A 68 6.70 7.86 18.39
C ASP A 68 5.63 7.84 17.28
N THR A 69 5.85 7.05 16.23
CA THR A 69 4.91 6.88 15.11
C THR A 69 3.59 6.30 15.59
N SER A 70 3.64 5.18 16.32
CA SER A 70 2.45 4.56 16.91
C SER A 70 1.70 5.50 17.85
N ALA A 71 2.43 6.27 18.67
CA ALA A 71 1.82 7.24 19.58
C ALA A 71 1.13 8.40 18.84
N ALA A 72 1.76 8.93 17.79
CA ALA A 72 1.22 10.02 16.97
C ALA A 72 -0.04 9.58 16.21
N LEU A 73 -0.02 8.40 15.58
CA LEU A 73 -1.17 7.82 14.89
C LEU A 73 -2.35 7.62 15.84
N LYS A 74 -2.09 7.02 17.01
CA LYS A 74 -3.11 6.81 18.05
C LYS A 74 -3.71 8.13 18.53
N ALA A 75 -2.87 9.14 18.80
CA ALA A 75 -3.33 10.46 19.25
C ALA A 75 -4.19 11.18 18.19
N ALA A 76 -3.89 10.97 16.90
CA ALA A 76 -4.67 11.50 15.79
C ALA A 76 -5.96 10.70 15.49
N GLY A 77 -6.19 9.57 16.17
CA GLY A 77 -7.34 8.70 15.91
C GLY A 77 -7.25 7.95 14.57
N ILE A 78 -6.03 7.62 14.14
CA ILE A 78 -5.76 6.80 12.96
C ILE A 78 -5.43 5.38 13.41
N THR A 79 -6.11 4.39 12.85
CA THR A 79 -5.81 2.98 13.10
C THR A 79 -4.51 2.60 12.38
N GLN A 80 -3.56 2.02 13.10
CA GLN A 80 -2.32 1.49 12.55
C GLN A 80 -2.45 -0.01 12.28
N ALA A 81 -1.80 -0.49 11.21
CA ALA A 81 -1.59 -1.90 10.92
C ALA A 81 -0.16 -2.15 10.42
N GLY A 82 0.26 -3.41 10.41
CA GLY A 82 1.51 -3.84 9.78
C GLY A 82 2.71 -4.10 10.70
N LEU A 83 2.68 -3.68 11.96
CA LEU A 83 3.69 -4.08 12.95
C LEU A 83 3.52 -5.56 13.35
N PRO A 84 4.52 -6.23 13.97
CA PRO A 84 4.47 -7.66 14.21
C PRO A 84 3.22 -8.10 14.99
N GLY A 85 2.40 -8.95 14.37
CA GLY A 85 1.15 -9.47 14.91
C GLY A 85 -0.02 -8.48 14.87
N GLN A 86 0.16 -7.29 14.31
CA GLN A 86 -0.84 -6.23 14.33
C GLN A 86 -1.87 -6.42 13.21
N ILE A 87 -3.15 -6.38 13.59
CA ILE A 87 -4.30 -6.29 12.69
C ILE A 87 -5.03 -4.98 13.02
N GLY A 88 -5.13 -4.08 12.05
CA GLY A 88 -5.89 -2.84 12.19
C GLY A 88 -7.37 -3.11 11.95
N VAL A 89 -8.25 -2.74 12.87
CA VAL A 89 -9.70 -2.93 12.68
C VAL A 89 -10.42 -1.58 12.77
N VAL A 90 -11.20 -1.26 11.74
CA VAL A 90 -12.09 -0.10 11.70
C VAL A 90 -13.53 -0.54 11.51
N ARG A 91 -14.46 0.41 11.67
CA ARG A 91 -15.90 0.17 11.52
C ARG A 91 -16.53 1.11 10.52
N GLU A 92 -17.46 0.57 9.75
CA GLU A 92 -18.43 1.33 8.97
C GLU A 92 -19.82 0.85 9.39
N GLY A 93 -20.50 1.66 10.22
CA GLY A 93 -21.73 1.22 10.88
C GLY A 93 -21.51 -0.03 11.74
N SER A 94 -22.27 -1.10 11.46
CA SER A 94 -22.12 -2.38 12.16
C SER A 94 -20.99 -3.25 11.63
N LEU A 95 -20.49 -2.98 10.42
CA LEU A 95 -19.46 -3.77 9.77
C LEU A 95 -18.09 -3.48 10.38
N LYS A 96 -17.28 -4.54 10.51
CA LYS A 96 -15.86 -4.46 10.84
C LYS A 96 -15.04 -4.75 9.60
N VAL A 97 -14.04 -3.92 9.34
CA VAL A 97 -13.05 -4.11 8.27
C VAL A 97 -11.69 -4.27 8.92
N ALA A 98 -11.03 -5.39 8.65
CA ALA A 98 -9.66 -5.65 9.10
C ALA A 98 -8.66 -5.31 8.00
N PHE A 99 -7.54 -4.72 8.39
CA PHE A 99 -6.36 -4.47 7.59
C PHE A 99 -5.22 -5.30 8.15
N VAL A 100 -4.67 -6.19 7.32
CA VAL A 100 -3.50 -7.01 7.64
C VAL A 100 -2.43 -6.69 6.62
N ASP A 101 -1.43 -5.94 7.07
CA ASP A 101 -0.48 -5.32 6.17
C ASP A 101 0.90 -5.95 6.35
N PHE A 102 1.64 -6.16 5.27
CA PHE A 102 2.87 -6.94 5.28
C PHE A 102 4.03 -6.27 4.54
N ALA A 103 5.26 -6.59 4.95
CA ALA A 103 6.51 -6.24 4.26
C ALA A 103 7.56 -7.33 4.52
N PRO A 104 8.65 -7.42 3.74
CA PRO A 104 9.63 -8.50 3.88
C PRO A 104 10.64 -8.26 5.02
N TYR A 105 10.18 -7.79 6.19
CA TYR A 105 11.03 -7.37 7.30
C TYR A 105 10.61 -7.94 8.65
N ALA A 106 11.59 -8.25 9.50
CA ALA A 106 11.37 -8.87 10.81
C ALA A 106 10.58 -7.97 11.80
N LEU A 107 10.67 -6.65 11.64
CA LEU A 107 9.95 -5.68 12.48
C LEU A 107 8.57 -5.30 11.92
N THR A 108 8.04 -6.11 11.00
CA THR A 108 6.72 -5.96 10.41
C THR A 108 6.02 -7.33 10.41
N ASN A 109 4.73 -7.39 10.06
CA ASN A 109 4.18 -8.67 9.63
C ASN A 109 4.94 -9.12 8.39
N ASN A 110 5.75 -10.16 8.54
CA ASN A 110 6.73 -10.53 7.52
C ASN A 110 6.09 -11.39 6.41
N LEU A 111 5.98 -10.85 5.20
CA LEU A 111 5.42 -11.60 4.05
C LEU A 111 6.27 -12.82 3.62
N LEU A 112 7.56 -12.86 4.00
CA LEU A 112 8.44 -14.01 3.72
C LEU A 112 8.15 -15.20 4.65
N ASN A 113 7.44 -14.99 5.75
CA ASN A 113 6.95 -16.04 6.63
C ASN A 113 5.47 -16.32 6.33
N THR A 114 5.24 -17.12 5.29
CA THR A 114 3.89 -17.43 4.81
C THR A 114 3.01 -18.09 5.87
N MET A 115 3.57 -18.97 6.73
CA MET A 115 2.80 -19.59 7.82
C MET A 115 2.25 -18.55 8.80
N SER A 116 3.06 -17.56 9.19
CA SER A 116 2.60 -16.47 10.05
C SER A 116 1.64 -15.52 9.32
N ALA A 117 1.84 -15.30 8.02
CA ALA A 117 0.93 -14.50 7.21
C ALA A 117 -0.46 -15.14 7.12
N THR A 118 -0.55 -16.41 6.76
CA THR A 118 -1.79 -17.20 6.76
C THR A 118 -2.50 -17.10 8.10
N ALA A 119 -1.79 -17.36 9.20
CA ALA A 119 -2.39 -17.32 10.53
C ALA A 119 -3.00 -15.95 10.88
N LEU A 120 -2.36 -14.84 10.47
CA LEU A 120 -2.86 -13.49 10.69
C LEU A 120 -4.07 -13.15 9.82
N ILE A 121 -4.08 -13.57 8.55
CA ILE A 121 -5.21 -13.35 7.65
C ILE A 121 -6.44 -14.14 8.13
N GLU A 122 -6.25 -15.41 8.49
CA GLU A 122 -7.32 -16.21 9.09
C GLU A 122 -7.83 -15.61 10.41
N GLN A 123 -6.94 -15.04 11.23
CA GLN A 123 -7.33 -14.32 12.44
C GLN A 123 -8.17 -13.09 12.14
N ALA A 124 -7.79 -12.30 11.14
CA ALA A 124 -8.57 -11.15 10.68
C ALA A 124 -9.97 -11.56 10.21
N ARG A 125 -10.06 -12.65 9.43
CA ARG A 125 -11.34 -13.21 8.96
C ARG A 125 -12.28 -13.63 10.09
N ARG A 126 -11.74 -14.10 11.21
CA ARG A 126 -12.53 -14.46 12.41
C ARG A 126 -13.10 -13.24 13.15
N VAL A 127 -12.49 -12.06 13.03
CA VAL A 127 -12.86 -10.88 13.83
C VAL A 127 -13.52 -9.75 13.04
N ALA A 128 -13.48 -9.81 11.71
CA ALA A 128 -14.03 -8.80 10.80
C ALA A 128 -14.97 -9.39 9.75
N ASN A 129 -15.80 -8.53 9.16
CA ASN A 129 -16.71 -8.85 8.06
C ASN A 129 -15.99 -8.85 6.71
N VAL A 130 -15.06 -7.91 6.55
CA VAL A 130 -14.23 -7.72 5.37
C VAL A 130 -12.75 -7.73 5.78
N VAL A 131 -11.90 -8.40 5.03
CA VAL A 131 -10.45 -8.44 5.23
C VAL A 131 -9.76 -7.80 4.03
N VAL A 132 -9.04 -6.71 4.27
CA VAL A 132 -8.16 -6.09 3.29
C VAL A 132 -6.73 -6.47 3.66
N VAL A 133 -6.00 -7.01 2.70
CA VAL A 133 -4.56 -7.25 2.85
C VAL A 133 -3.80 -6.19 2.08
N TYR A 134 -2.76 -5.67 2.70
CA TYR A 134 -1.80 -4.83 2.03
C TYR A 134 -0.41 -5.49 2.02
N MET A 135 0.35 -5.30 0.94
CA MET A 135 1.77 -5.70 0.91
C MET A 135 2.66 -4.59 0.36
N HIS A 136 3.79 -4.35 1.02
CA HIS A 136 4.88 -3.56 0.48
C HIS A 136 6.00 -4.51 0.00
N ALA A 137 6.02 -4.78 -1.30
CA ALA A 137 6.78 -5.88 -1.91
C ALA A 137 7.25 -5.54 -3.33
N GLY A 138 8.19 -6.32 -3.85
CA GLY A 138 8.70 -6.15 -5.21
C GLY A 138 9.90 -5.21 -5.34
N ALA A 139 10.52 -5.26 -6.52
CA ALA A 139 11.61 -4.37 -6.89
C ALA A 139 11.13 -2.91 -7.04
N GLU A 140 12.06 -1.97 -6.95
CA GLU A 140 11.77 -0.52 -6.91
C GLU A 140 12.26 0.26 -8.13
N GLY A 141 11.47 1.27 -8.51
CA GLY A 141 11.83 2.28 -9.50
C GLY A 141 11.44 1.96 -10.94
N ASN A 142 11.96 2.76 -11.86
CA ASN A 142 11.69 2.61 -13.30
C ASN A 142 12.22 1.25 -13.81
N GLY A 143 11.37 0.50 -14.51
CA GLY A 143 11.66 -0.86 -14.96
C GLY A 143 11.17 -1.96 -13.99
N ALA A 144 10.65 -1.57 -12.83
CA ALA A 144 9.97 -2.47 -11.89
C ALA A 144 8.43 -2.32 -11.95
N ASP A 145 7.89 -1.95 -13.11
CA ASP A 145 6.46 -1.74 -13.37
C ASP A 145 5.70 -3.02 -13.73
N HIS A 146 6.41 -4.10 -14.09
CA HIS A 146 5.83 -5.42 -14.32
C HIS A 146 5.81 -6.30 -13.06
N VAL A 147 4.78 -7.13 -12.93
CA VAL A 147 4.69 -8.19 -11.92
C VAL A 147 5.32 -9.47 -12.46
N THR A 148 6.50 -9.83 -11.95
CA THR A 148 7.35 -10.86 -12.56
C THR A 148 6.94 -12.31 -12.27
N ARG A 149 6.04 -12.54 -11.31
CA ARG A 149 5.69 -13.87 -10.74
C ARG A 149 6.86 -14.63 -10.10
N HIS A 150 7.97 -13.95 -9.87
CA HIS A 150 9.16 -14.49 -9.22
C HIS A 150 9.46 -13.73 -7.94
N GLU A 151 10.39 -14.25 -7.14
CA GLU A 151 10.99 -13.44 -6.08
C GLU A 151 11.73 -12.26 -6.70
N GLU A 152 11.41 -11.06 -6.23
CA GLU A 152 12.01 -9.83 -6.68
C GLU A 152 13.00 -9.33 -5.62
N TYR A 153 14.06 -8.67 -6.09
CA TYR A 153 15.11 -8.14 -5.24
C TYR A 153 15.34 -6.66 -5.57
N TYR A 154 15.70 -5.89 -4.56
CA TYR A 154 16.14 -4.50 -4.74
C TYR A 154 17.29 -4.21 -3.81
N VAL A 155 18.37 -3.62 -4.34
CA VAL A 155 19.61 -3.32 -3.61
C VAL A 155 20.15 -4.46 -2.72
N GLY A 156 19.93 -5.71 -3.13
CA GLY A 156 20.37 -6.93 -2.43
C GLY A 156 19.38 -7.48 -1.40
N GLU A 157 18.24 -6.83 -1.21
CA GLU A 157 17.19 -7.27 -0.27
C GLU A 157 16.18 -8.16 -1.00
N ASN A 158 15.75 -9.28 -0.37
CA ASN A 158 14.63 -10.08 -0.86
C ASN A 158 13.34 -9.29 -0.62
N ARG A 159 12.69 -8.84 -1.71
CA ARG A 159 11.45 -8.06 -1.67
C ARG A 159 10.21 -8.93 -1.83
N GLY A 160 10.36 -10.25 -1.76
CA GLY A 160 9.32 -11.25 -1.87
C GLY A 160 8.86 -11.48 -3.30
N ASN A 161 7.87 -12.36 -3.46
CA ASN A 161 7.16 -12.58 -4.72
C ASN A 161 5.76 -11.95 -4.60
N PRO A 162 5.54 -10.73 -5.14
CA PRO A 162 4.26 -10.03 -4.99
C PRO A 162 3.07 -10.86 -5.51
N TYR A 163 3.23 -11.52 -6.66
CA TYR A 163 2.18 -12.34 -7.25
C TYR A 163 1.77 -13.49 -6.33
N ALA A 164 2.76 -14.28 -5.88
CA ALA A 164 2.50 -15.44 -5.04
C ALA A 164 1.90 -15.04 -3.68
N PHE A 165 2.38 -13.95 -3.07
CA PHE A 165 1.85 -13.48 -1.80
C PHE A 165 0.41 -12.95 -1.93
N ALA A 166 0.10 -12.20 -2.98
CA ALA A 166 -1.26 -11.71 -3.21
C ALA A 166 -2.27 -12.86 -3.42
N HIS A 167 -1.88 -13.90 -4.15
CA HIS A 167 -2.72 -15.08 -4.36
C HIS A 167 -2.91 -15.87 -3.06
N LEU A 168 -1.85 -16.06 -2.28
CA LEU A 168 -1.92 -16.65 -0.95
C LEU A 168 -2.88 -15.86 -0.04
N ALA A 169 -2.80 -14.54 -0.06
CA ALA A 169 -3.65 -13.69 0.77
C ALA A 169 -5.14 -13.87 0.46
N ILE A 170 -5.52 -13.89 -0.82
CA ILE A 170 -6.90 -14.18 -1.23
C ILE A 170 -7.30 -15.61 -0.86
N ASP A 171 -6.43 -16.58 -1.08
CA ASP A 171 -6.70 -17.99 -0.76
C ASP A 171 -6.92 -18.22 0.74
N ASP A 172 -6.28 -17.42 1.59
CA ASP A 172 -6.40 -17.48 3.06
C ASP A 172 -7.53 -16.58 3.63
N GLY A 173 -8.26 -15.89 2.76
CA GLY A 173 -9.51 -15.19 3.11
C GLY A 173 -9.46 -13.67 3.09
N ALA A 174 -8.50 -13.07 2.38
CA ALA A 174 -8.57 -11.66 2.01
C ALA A 174 -9.64 -11.42 0.94
N ASP A 175 -10.35 -10.30 1.07
CA ASP A 175 -11.41 -9.88 0.15
C ASP A 175 -10.91 -8.88 -0.91
N LEU A 176 -9.78 -8.22 -0.62
CA LEU A 176 -9.08 -7.25 -1.47
C LEU A 176 -7.60 -7.27 -1.10
N VAL A 177 -6.73 -7.25 -2.11
CA VAL A 177 -5.29 -7.04 -1.93
C VAL A 177 -4.88 -5.73 -2.58
N ILE A 178 -4.14 -4.90 -1.86
CA ILE A 178 -3.52 -3.67 -2.36
C ILE A 178 -2.02 -3.77 -2.11
N ALA A 179 -1.19 -3.21 -2.99
CA ALA A 179 0.24 -3.24 -2.78
C ALA A 179 0.91 -1.88 -3.03
N SER A 180 2.14 -1.78 -2.55
CA SER A 180 3.14 -0.82 -3.02
C SER A 180 4.54 -1.42 -2.84
N GLY A 181 5.57 -0.59 -2.83
CA GLY A 181 6.97 -1.02 -2.93
C GLY A 181 7.60 -0.35 -4.12
N PRO A 182 7.12 -0.60 -5.34
CA PRO A 182 7.84 -0.19 -6.54
C PRO A 182 8.01 1.32 -6.78
N HIS A 183 7.24 2.17 -6.08
CA HIS A 183 7.14 3.62 -6.32
C HIS A 183 6.76 4.01 -7.77
N VAL A 184 6.23 3.05 -8.52
CA VAL A 184 5.62 3.20 -9.85
C VAL A 184 4.33 2.40 -9.88
N LEU A 185 3.43 2.74 -10.80
CA LEU A 185 2.20 1.97 -11.00
C LEU A 185 2.51 0.55 -11.50
N ARG A 186 1.72 -0.43 -11.04
CA ARG A 186 1.70 -1.80 -11.59
C ARG A 186 0.29 -2.16 -12.06
N GLY A 187 0.17 -3.28 -12.78
CA GLY A 187 -1.12 -3.80 -13.23
C GLY A 187 -2.06 -4.22 -12.09
N MET A 188 -3.31 -4.49 -12.43
CA MET A 188 -4.34 -5.04 -11.54
C MET A 188 -4.88 -6.38 -12.09
N GLU A 189 -5.22 -7.28 -11.18
CA GLU A 189 -5.67 -8.65 -11.49
C GLU A 189 -7.01 -8.97 -10.83
N TRP A 190 -7.83 -9.75 -11.53
CA TRP A 190 -8.94 -10.50 -10.96
C TRP A 190 -8.49 -11.91 -10.60
N TYR A 191 -8.47 -12.22 -9.30
CA TYR A 191 -8.16 -13.57 -8.82
C TYR A 191 -9.30 -14.08 -7.94
N ARG A 192 -9.91 -15.22 -8.32
CA ARG A 192 -11.07 -15.83 -7.64
C ARG A 192 -12.26 -14.88 -7.38
N GLY A 193 -12.40 -13.84 -8.21
CA GLY A 193 -13.47 -12.84 -8.07
C GLY A 193 -13.12 -11.66 -7.15
N HIS A 194 -11.92 -11.63 -6.59
CA HIS A 194 -11.38 -10.54 -5.80
C HIS A 194 -10.41 -9.69 -6.63
N LEU A 195 -10.40 -8.39 -6.35
CA LEU A 195 -9.49 -7.45 -7.00
C LEU A 195 -8.15 -7.47 -6.28
N ILE A 196 -7.07 -7.50 -7.06
CA ILE A 196 -5.70 -7.30 -6.59
C ILE A 196 -5.13 -6.08 -7.33
N ASP A 197 -4.66 -5.09 -6.58
CA ASP A 197 -3.86 -3.99 -7.09
C ASP A 197 -2.40 -4.17 -6.67
N TYR A 198 -1.49 -4.16 -7.65
CA TYR A 198 -0.07 -4.44 -7.39
C TYR A 198 0.80 -3.21 -7.13
N SER A 199 0.30 -1.98 -7.39
CA SER A 199 0.90 -0.72 -6.93
C SER A 199 0.12 0.48 -7.48
N LEU A 200 -0.28 1.39 -6.59
CA LEU A 200 -0.88 2.69 -6.93
C LEU A 200 0.14 3.82 -7.16
N GLY A 201 1.44 3.50 -7.08
CA GLY A 201 2.51 4.49 -7.07
C GLY A 201 2.46 5.41 -5.85
N ASP A 202 3.19 6.52 -5.92
CA ASP A 202 3.28 7.46 -4.81
C ASP A 202 2.11 8.45 -4.79
N PHE A 203 1.57 8.74 -3.61
CA PHE A 203 0.47 9.71 -3.47
C PHE A 203 0.95 11.13 -3.13
N ALA A 204 1.99 11.24 -2.30
CA ALA A 204 2.56 12.52 -1.91
C ALA A 204 4.03 12.34 -1.54
N ASN A 205 4.89 13.10 -2.19
CA ASN A 205 6.34 12.96 -2.08
C ASN A 205 7.01 14.25 -1.60
N TYR A 206 8.21 14.12 -1.06
CA TYR A 206 9.07 15.25 -0.71
C TYR A 206 10.53 14.93 -0.99
N TYR A 207 11.22 15.85 -1.68
CA TYR A 207 12.66 15.88 -1.96
C TYR A 207 13.29 14.65 -2.65
N ASP A 208 13.39 13.52 -1.95
CA ASP A 208 14.23 12.38 -2.32
C ASP A 208 13.55 11.40 -3.29
N TYR A 209 12.27 11.62 -3.60
CA TYR A 209 11.52 10.83 -4.56
C TYR A 209 11.55 11.43 -5.97
N SER A 210 11.69 10.56 -6.97
CA SER A 210 11.49 10.95 -8.37
C SER A 210 10.02 11.30 -8.62
N SER A 211 9.78 12.43 -9.26
CA SER A 211 8.48 12.84 -9.81
C SER A 211 8.55 13.02 -11.33
N ALA A 212 9.46 12.28 -11.98
CA ALA A 212 9.68 12.29 -13.41
C ALA A 212 9.32 10.96 -14.06
N GLY A 213 8.89 11.00 -15.33
CA GLY A 213 8.54 9.79 -16.09
C GLY A 213 7.40 9.00 -15.45
N LEU A 214 7.56 7.68 -15.34
CA LEU A 214 6.56 6.78 -14.75
C LEU A 214 6.34 7.05 -13.26
N SER A 215 7.37 7.46 -12.51
CA SER A 215 7.25 7.84 -11.09
C SER A 215 6.39 9.09 -10.85
N ALA A 216 6.05 9.85 -11.90
CA ALA A 216 5.12 10.96 -11.78
C ALA A 216 3.64 10.51 -11.80
N LEU A 217 3.37 9.30 -12.28
CA LEU A 217 2.02 8.76 -12.40
C LEU A 217 1.59 8.13 -11.07
N SER A 218 0.36 8.42 -10.67
CA SER A 218 -0.19 8.06 -9.37
C SER A 218 -1.68 7.76 -9.50
N ALA A 219 -2.29 7.23 -8.46
CA ALA A 219 -3.70 6.92 -8.46
C ALA A 219 -4.38 7.02 -7.09
N ILE A 220 -5.70 7.23 -7.13
CA ILE A 220 -6.60 6.87 -6.03
C ILE A 220 -7.49 5.74 -6.52
N LEU A 221 -7.55 4.66 -5.76
CA LEU A 221 -8.47 3.55 -5.96
C LEU A 221 -9.59 3.62 -4.92
N HIS A 222 -10.84 3.72 -5.39
CA HIS A 222 -12.01 3.48 -4.55
C HIS A 222 -12.55 2.10 -4.84
N VAL A 223 -12.72 1.28 -3.81
CA VAL A 223 -13.36 -0.03 -3.90
C VAL A 223 -14.58 -0.03 -3.00
N THR A 224 -15.67 -0.65 -3.46
CA THR A 224 -16.85 -0.94 -2.66
C THR A 224 -17.05 -2.44 -2.64
N LEU A 225 -17.04 -2.98 -1.44
CA LEU A 225 -17.29 -4.37 -1.14
C LEU A 225 -18.60 -4.46 -0.35
N ASN A 226 -19.33 -5.55 -0.53
CA ASN A 226 -20.53 -5.82 0.24
C ASN A 226 -20.17 -6.29 1.68
N ALA A 227 -21.19 -6.49 2.51
CA ALA A 227 -21.03 -6.88 3.91
C ALA A 227 -20.32 -8.24 4.14
N THR A 228 -20.15 -9.05 3.09
CA THR A 228 -19.45 -10.34 3.13
C THR A 228 -18.13 -10.30 2.35
N GLY A 229 -17.64 -9.12 1.95
CA GLY A 229 -16.37 -8.97 1.22
C GLY A 229 -16.45 -9.14 -0.29
N GLY A 230 -17.63 -9.41 -0.85
CA GLY A 230 -17.81 -9.53 -2.29
C GLY A 230 -17.66 -8.19 -3.02
N PHE A 231 -16.94 -8.18 -4.14
CA PHE A 231 -16.76 -6.99 -4.96
C PHE A 231 -18.09 -6.50 -5.55
N GLU A 232 -18.37 -5.19 -5.42
CA GLU A 232 -19.53 -4.54 -6.07
C GLU A 232 -19.11 -3.57 -7.17
N ARG A 233 -18.14 -2.70 -6.88
CA ARG A 233 -17.62 -1.70 -7.83
C ARG A 233 -16.27 -1.17 -7.40
N ALA A 234 -15.49 -0.71 -8.37
CA ALA A 234 -14.32 0.11 -8.10
C ALA A 234 -14.16 1.22 -9.13
N ARG A 235 -13.48 2.29 -8.71
CA ARG A 235 -13.15 3.46 -9.51
C ARG A 235 -11.69 3.82 -9.31
N PHE A 236 -10.96 3.88 -10.42
CA PHE A 236 -9.59 4.36 -10.51
C PHE A 236 -9.60 5.83 -10.94
N THR A 237 -8.92 6.69 -10.17
CA THR A 237 -8.71 8.10 -10.51
C THR A 237 -7.25 8.30 -10.83
N SER A 238 -6.95 8.62 -12.09
CA SER A 238 -5.58 8.96 -12.51
C SER A 238 -5.12 10.26 -11.84
N LEU A 239 -3.94 10.21 -11.25
CA LEU A 239 -3.27 11.36 -10.65
C LEU A 239 -1.90 11.56 -11.30
N ARG A 240 -1.38 12.77 -11.14
CA ARG A 240 0.00 13.11 -11.47
C ARG A 240 0.63 13.94 -10.38
N LEU A 241 1.86 13.57 -10.02
CA LEU A 241 2.70 14.31 -9.09
C LEU A 241 3.35 15.49 -9.80
N SER A 242 3.32 16.65 -9.15
CA SER A 242 4.14 17.81 -9.53
C SER A 242 5.61 17.55 -9.18
N PRO A 243 6.54 18.39 -9.69
CA PRO A 243 7.94 18.34 -9.26
C PRO A 243 8.15 18.51 -7.75
N SER A 244 7.20 19.15 -7.06
CA SER A 244 7.22 19.28 -5.59
C SER A 244 6.61 18.07 -4.86
N GLY A 245 6.23 17.02 -5.59
CA GLY A 245 5.62 15.79 -5.05
C GLY A 245 4.14 15.92 -4.70
N ALA A 246 3.46 17.00 -5.09
CA ALA A 246 2.04 17.18 -4.81
C ALA A 246 1.17 16.51 -5.89
N ALA A 247 0.22 15.67 -5.49
CA ALA A 247 -0.70 15.03 -6.43
C ALA A 247 -1.83 15.95 -6.89
N SER A 248 -2.18 15.84 -8.16
CA SER A 248 -3.35 16.46 -8.77
C SER A 248 -4.05 15.48 -9.70
N VAL A 249 -5.37 15.64 -9.91
CA VAL A 249 -6.11 14.80 -10.86
C VAL A 249 -5.56 15.01 -12.27
N ASP A 250 -5.22 13.90 -12.93
CA ASP A 250 -4.76 13.90 -14.33
C ASP A 250 -5.95 13.60 -15.26
N PRO A 251 -6.50 14.60 -15.96
CA PRO A 251 -7.65 14.42 -16.84
C PRO A 251 -7.31 13.63 -18.11
N THR A 252 -6.02 13.42 -18.42
CA THR A 252 -5.61 12.65 -19.60
C THR A 252 -5.79 11.15 -19.42
N GLY A 253 -5.90 10.67 -18.18
CA GLY A 253 -6.03 9.26 -17.86
C GLY A 253 -4.74 8.45 -18.09
N ALA A 254 -3.57 9.09 -18.10
CA ALA A 254 -2.30 8.43 -18.40
C ALA A 254 -1.97 7.27 -17.46
N ALA A 255 -2.22 7.44 -16.15
CA ALA A 255 -2.06 6.37 -15.16
C ALA A 255 -2.98 5.17 -15.47
N ALA A 256 -4.25 5.40 -15.78
CA ALA A 256 -5.18 4.33 -16.13
C ALA A 256 -4.78 3.61 -17.42
N ALA A 257 -4.26 4.34 -18.42
CA ALA A 257 -3.77 3.76 -19.67
C ALA A 257 -2.55 2.85 -19.46
N LEU A 258 -1.61 3.28 -18.62
CA LEU A 258 -0.45 2.48 -18.22
C LEU A 258 -0.87 1.21 -17.47
N VAL A 259 -1.67 1.35 -16.41
CA VAL A 259 -2.16 0.21 -15.62
C VAL A 259 -2.90 -0.78 -16.49
N ASN A 260 -3.76 -0.32 -17.41
CA ASN A 260 -4.43 -1.18 -18.38
C ASN A 260 -3.48 -1.96 -19.30
N THR A 261 -2.34 -1.36 -19.66
CA THR A 261 -1.32 -2.02 -20.49
C THR A 261 -0.65 -3.12 -19.68
N LEU A 262 -0.12 -2.77 -18.51
CA LEU A 262 0.52 -3.69 -17.57
C LEU A 262 -0.41 -4.82 -17.15
N SER A 263 -1.69 -4.54 -16.84
CA SER A 263 -2.67 -5.58 -16.48
C SER A 263 -2.82 -6.62 -17.59
N ARG A 264 -2.87 -6.19 -18.85
CA ARG A 264 -3.03 -7.13 -19.99
C ARG A 264 -1.78 -7.94 -20.23
N GLU A 265 -0.62 -7.30 -20.14
CA GLU A 265 0.67 -7.94 -20.36
C GLU A 265 0.98 -8.97 -19.27
N ASP A 266 0.70 -8.63 -18.00
CA ASP A 266 1.06 -9.46 -16.86
C ASP A 266 0.01 -10.54 -16.51
N PHE A 267 -1.29 -10.27 -16.77
CA PHE A 267 -2.39 -11.12 -16.31
C PHE A 267 -3.30 -11.65 -17.41
N GLY A 268 -3.17 -11.17 -18.65
CA GLY A 268 -3.94 -11.66 -19.80
C GLY A 268 -5.46 -11.64 -19.56
N SER A 269 -6.10 -12.80 -19.54
CA SER A 269 -7.54 -12.92 -19.30
C SER A 269 -7.97 -12.56 -17.87
N ALA A 270 -7.05 -12.53 -16.92
CA ALA A 270 -7.31 -12.11 -15.54
C ALA A 270 -7.10 -10.60 -15.33
N ALA A 271 -6.74 -9.84 -16.36
CA ALA A 271 -6.52 -8.40 -16.27
C ALA A 271 -7.77 -7.66 -15.77
N ALA A 272 -7.63 -6.87 -14.70
CA ALA A 272 -8.65 -5.90 -14.32
C ALA A 272 -8.48 -4.61 -15.15
N ILE A 273 -9.53 -4.24 -15.88
CA ILE A 273 -9.48 -3.14 -16.86
C ILE A 273 -10.23 -1.91 -16.36
N ILE A 274 -9.57 -0.77 -16.44
CA ILE A 274 -10.11 0.55 -16.14
C ILE A 274 -10.78 1.11 -17.41
N ALA A 275 -12.08 1.31 -17.37
CA ALA A 275 -12.83 1.96 -18.44
C ALA A 275 -12.53 3.47 -18.50
N ALA A 276 -12.90 4.12 -19.62
CA ALA A 276 -12.64 5.55 -19.83
C ALA A 276 -13.25 6.48 -18.76
N ASN A 277 -14.33 6.07 -18.11
CA ASN A 277 -14.96 6.80 -17.01
C ASN A 277 -14.30 6.51 -15.64
N GLY A 278 -13.22 5.73 -15.59
CA GLY A 278 -12.51 5.28 -14.40
C GLY A 278 -13.11 4.05 -13.70
N SER A 279 -14.25 3.50 -14.12
CA SER A 279 -14.78 2.27 -13.50
C SER A 279 -13.93 1.07 -13.85
N ILE A 280 -13.63 0.21 -12.87
CA ILE A 280 -12.95 -1.06 -13.10
C ILE A 280 -13.99 -2.13 -13.42
N VAL A 281 -13.81 -2.81 -14.56
CA VAL A 281 -14.70 -3.86 -15.04
C VAL A 281 -14.04 -5.23 -14.91
N ARG A 282 -14.89 -6.25 -14.81
CA ARG A 282 -14.53 -7.65 -14.93
C ARG A 282 -14.71 -8.11 -16.38
#